data_AF-D8TNJ0-F1
#
_entry.id   AF-D8TNJ0-F1
#
_cell.length_a   1.000
_cell.length_b   1.000
_cell.length_c   1.000
_cell.angle_alpha   90.00
_cell.angle_beta   90.00
_cell.angle_gamma   90.00
#
_symmetry.space_group_name_H-M   'P 1'
#
loop_
_entity.id
_entity.type
_entity.pdbx_description
1 polymer ?
#
loop_
_entity_poly.entity_id
_entity_poly.type
_entity_poly.pdbx_seq_one_letter_code
_entity_poly.pdbx_strand_id
1 'polypeptide(L)'
;MAAINVIQRVNWPAASEVPPRRRVAAHAVTSSSTATTTTATPYANTYEITQPGAGQQLQQHLRPSFISGPQRPRGLPAAAAAAAARRNVSCGALISYVEVTSGSDYPEDLSVEVHPSEAAVGDRICQLVVQAARTAVSQRGVFFLAIPGGSVLKMCGGLVGQPMPWDRTFLFYVNHKCVPPGDKSSTHQKALDLFLTRVGAPLAQVAALQGGSDPVVEAREYESRLRQVAVQYGMDLTSDVVPRFDLMLLGMGADGHVGSLYPGRPETSITGPGAPLVLPVDKKQPPSITLSLPVMCAAKQVVVAMTGGSKAEAVRSALQVPDSDLPARLVRPVEGGSAVWIMDAPAAARLDVAGGARALLAADLAARGL
;
A
#
# COMPACT_ATOMS: atom_id res chain seq x y z
N MET A 1 14.67 44.86 -2.90
CA MET A 1 14.39 43.41 -2.89
C MET A 1 14.75 42.84 -1.53
N ALA A 2 13.79 42.78 -0.60
CA ALA A 2 13.95 42.11 0.68
C ALA A 2 12.82 41.08 0.80
N ALA A 3 13.19 39.79 0.83
CA ALA A 3 12.25 38.70 1.01
C ALA A 3 11.91 38.58 2.50
N ILE A 4 10.64 38.81 2.83
CA ILE A 4 10.09 38.65 4.18
C ILE A 4 9.87 37.15 4.41
N ASN A 5 10.68 36.54 5.30
CA ASN A 5 10.42 35.22 5.85
C ASN A 5 9.29 35.33 6.87
N VAL A 6 8.06 34.96 6.48
CA VAL A 6 6.98 34.73 7.43
C VAL A 6 6.99 33.25 7.83
N ILE A 7 7.69 32.94 8.91
CA ILE A 7 7.53 31.66 9.62
C ILE A 7 6.22 31.78 10.41
N GLN A 8 5.16 31.12 9.95
CA GLN A 8 3.92 31.03 10.72
C GLN A 8 4.14 30.11 11.93
N ARG A 9 4.15 30.70 13.13
CA ARG A 9 3.94 29.98 14.39
C ARG A 9 2.51 29.44 14.38
N VAL A 10 2.33 28.14 14.19
CA VAL A 10 1.03 27.50 14.44
C VAL A 10 0.98 27.13 15.92
N ASN A 11 0.46 28.04 16.74
CA ASN A 11 0.06 27.72 18.12
C ASN A 11 -1.26 26.95 18.06
N TRP A 12 -1.28 25.69 18.51
CA TRP A 12 -2.50 24.91 18.64
C TRP A 12 -2.97 24.94 20.10
N PRO A 13 -4.27 25.20 20.38
CA PRO A 13 -4.75 25.28 21.75
C PRO A 13 -4.62 23.94 22.47
N ALA A 14 -4.24 24.01 23.76
CA ALA A 14 -4.15 22.86 24.65
C ALA A 14 -5.51 22.19 24.82
N ALA A 15 -5.49 20.87 25.01
CA ALA A 15 -6.66 20.05 25.22
C ALA A 15 -7.32 20.33 26.59
N SER A 16 -8.17 21.35 26.66
CA SER A 16 -9.10 21.52 27.77
C SER A 16 -10.28 22.38 27.33
N GLU A 17 -11.37 21.72 26.95
CA GLU A 17 -12.79 22.13 27.09
C GLU A 17 -13.63 21.36 26.07
N VAL A 18 -13.95 20.10 26.41
CA VAL A 18 -15.02 19.34 25.76
C VAL A 18 -16.29 19.58 26.57
N PRO A 19 -17.35 20.19 26.01
CA PRO A 19 -18.62 20.32 26.73
C PRO A 19 -19.31 18.95 26.85
N PRO A 20 -20.03 18.68 27.96
CA PRO A 20 -20.58 17.35 28.23
C PRO A 20 -21.70 17.00 27.24
N ARG A 21 -21.62 15.79 26.66
CA ARG A 21 -22.69 15.22 25.82
C ARG A 21 -23.96 14.98 26.66
N ARG A 22 -25.10 15.42 26.13
CA ARG A 22 -26.44 15.10 26.66
C ARG A 22 -26.68 13.59 26.63
N ARG A 23 -27.06 13.01 27.77
CA ARG A 23 -27.60 11.64 27.88
C ARG A 23 -28.98 11.61 27.22
N VAL A 24 -29.22 10.62 26.36
CA VAL A 24 -30.57 10.19 25.99
C VAL A 24 -30.75 8.78 26.54
N ALA A 25 -31.86 8.60 27.27
CA ALA A 25 -32.18 7.43 28.06
C ALA A 25 -32.52 6.20 27.21
N ALA A 26 -32.23 5.04 27.78
CA ALA A 26 -32.60 3.73 27.28
C ALA A 26 -34.10 3.46 27.44
N HIS A 27 -34.70 2.79 26.46
CA HIS A 27 -35.90 1.99 26.66
C HIS A 27 -35.64 0.56 26.18
N ALA A 28 -35.75 -0.37 27.11
CA ALA A 28 -35.78 -1.81 26.88
C ALA A 28 -37.21 -2.24 26.52
N VAL A 29 -37.34 -3.16 25.57
CA VAL A 29 -38.52 -4.03 25.43
C VAL A 29 -38.04 -5.44 25.11
N THR A 30 -38.54 -6.39 25.88
CA THR A 30 -38.26 -7.82 25.90
C THR A 30 -39.15 -8.64 24.96
N SER A 31 -38.56 -9.68 24.37
CA SER A 31 -39.08 -11.03 24.04
C SER A 31 -40.35 -11.21 23.18
N SER A 32 -40.26 -12.01 22.12
CA SER A 32 -40.61 -13.46 22.14
C SER A 32 -40.59 -14.10 20.74
N SER A 33 -40.37 -15.42 20.74
CA SER A 33 -40.21 -16.33 19.60
C SER A 33 -41.51 -16.69 18.88
N THR A 34 -41.43 -17.13 17.63
CA THR A 34 -41.95 -18.44 17.18
C THR A 34 -41.50 -18.76 15.75
N ALA A 35 -41.12 -20.02 15.56
CA ALA A 35 -40.77 -20.62 14.27
C ALA A 35 -42.02 -21.26 13.64
N THR A 36 -42.09 -21.31 12.30
CA THR A 36 -42.71 -22.44 11.61
C THR A 36 -42.18 -22.59 10.18
N THR A 37 -41.70 -23.80 9.93
CA THR A 37 -41.27 -24.45 8.69
C THR A 37 -42.43 -24.61 7.71
N THR A 38 -42.17 -24.78 6.40
CA THR A 38 -42.66 -25.92 5.55
C THR A 38 -42.54 -25.65 4.02
N THR A 39 -41.56 -26.36 3.42
CA THR A 39 -41.51 -27.10 2.13
C THR A 39 -41.79 -26.50 0.73
N ALA A 40 -40.80 -26.80 -0.14
CA ALA A 40 -40.84 -27.55 -1.41
C ALA A 40 -41.05 -26.86 -2.78
N THR A 41 -40.13 -27.24 -3.66
CA THR A 41 -39.83 -27.00 -5.10
C THR A 41 -40.71 -27.84 -6.06
N PRO A 42 -40.40 -28.00 -7.37
CA PRO A 42 -40.05 -27.06 -8.46
C PRO A 42 -40.90 -27.33 -9.75
N TYR A 43 -40.74 -26.52 -10.82
CA TYR A 43 -41.03 -26.98 -12.19
C TYR A 43 -39.93 -26.54 -13.17
N ALA A 44 -39.34 -27.54 -13.81
CA ALA A 44 -38.50 -27.43 -15.00
C ALA A 44 -39.36 -27.72 -16.24
N ASN A 45 -39.02 -27.12 -17.38
CA ASN A 45 -39.48 -27.58 -18.69
C ASN A 45 -38.30 -27.56 -19.68
N THR A 46 -37.90 -28.76 -20.08
CA THR A 46 -37.10 -29.10 -21.27
C THR A 46 -38.05 -29.32 -22.45
N TYR A 47 -37.64 -28.91 -23.66
CA TYR A 47 -38.08 -29.56 -24.90
C TYR A 47 -36.93 -29.67 -25.91
N GLU A 48 -36.93 -30.81 -26.57
CA GLU A 48 -35.93 -31.40 -27.47
C GLU A 48 -36.16 -31.09 -28.96
N ILE A 49 -35.05 -31.10 -29.71
CA ILE A 49 -34.79 -31.76 -31.01
C ILE A 49 -35.70 -31.45 -32.22
N THR A 50 -35.11 -30.90 -33.31
CA THR A 50 -35.03 -31.58 -34.62
C THR A 50 -34.05 -30.89 -35.60
N GLN A 51 -33.17 -31.70 -36.21
CA GLN A 51 -32.44 -31.52 -37.48
C GLN A 51 -33.03 -32.59 -38.44
N PRO A 52 -32.97 -32.48 -39.80
CA PRO A 52 -31.71 -32.39 -40.56
C PRO A 52 -31.78 -31.73 -41.96
N GLY A 53 -30.63 -31.58 -42.64
CA GLY A 53 -30.61 -31.45 -44.10
C GLY A 53 -29.33 -30.85 -44.69
N ALA A 54 -28.50 -31.69 -45.30
CA ALA A 54 -27.27 -31.32 -46.03
C ALA A 54 -27.56 -30.76 -47.44
N GLY A 55 -26.69 -29.86 -47.92
CA GLY A 55 -26.68 -29.35 -49.29
C GLY A 55 -25.31 -28.79 -49.69
N GLN A 56 -24.63 -29.52 -50.57
CA GLN A 56 -23.46 -29.17 -51.43
C GLN A 56 -23.62 -27.80 -52.13
N GLN A 57 -22.62 -27.04 -52.62
CA GLN A 57 -21.40 -27.39 -53.39
C GLN A 57 -20.61 -26.10 -53.77
N LEU A 58 -19.31 -26.27 -54.13
CA LEU A 58 -18.44 -25.48 -55.06
C LEU A 58 -18.10 -24.01 -54.68
N GLN A 59 -16.88 -23.45 -54.84
CA GLN A 59 -15.82 -23.58 -55.86
C GLN A 59 -14.64 -22.67 -55.41
N GLN A 60 -13.34 -23.04 -55.40
CA GLN A 60 -12.27 -22.70 -56.39
C GLN A 60 -10.92 -22.74 -55.60
N HIS A 61 -9.97 -23.64 -55.90
CA HIS A 61 -8.80 -23.50 -56.79
C HIS A 61 -7.64 -22.58 -56.32
N LEU A 62 -6.44 -23.21 -56.28
CA LEU A 62 -5.06 -22.70 -56.35
C LEU A 62 -4.23 -22.63 -55.05
N ARG A 63 -3.23 -23.52 -54.98
CA ARG A 63 -1.98 -23.40 -54.19
C ARG A 63 -0.94 -22.69 -55.10
N PRO A 64 0.03 -21.90 -54.60
CA PRO A 64 1.19 -22.47 -53.90
C PRO A 64 1.93 -21.61 -52.84
N SER A 65 2.80 -22.30 -52.12
CA SER A 65 4.08 -21.84 -51.53
C SER A 65 4.11 -21.00 -50.24
N PHE A 66 4.82 -21.59 -49.28
CA PHE A 66 5.44 -20.96 -48.11
C PHE A 66 6.36 -19.79 -48.50
N ILE A 67 6.27 -18.67 -47.78
CA ILE A 67 7.38 -17.86 -47.23
C ILE A 67 6.83 -17.13 -46.00
N SER A 68 7.64 -17.12 -44.95
CA SER A 68 7.44 -16.70 -43.56
C SER A 68 6.88 -15.29 -43.33
N GLY A 69 5.81 -15.18 -42.54
CA GLY A 69 5.34 -13.95 -41.90
C GLY A 69 5.56 -13.98 -40.37
N PRO A 70 5.60 -12.82 -39.68
CA PRO A 70 6.03 -12.73 -38.29
C PRO A 70 5.06 -13.48 -37.37
N GLN A 71 5.60 -14.34 -36.51
CA GLN A 71 4.82 -15.08 -35.54
C GLN A 71 4.06 -14.10 -34.63
N ARG A 72 2.73 -14.29 -34.54
CA ARG A 72 1.90 -13.66 -33.50
C ARG A 72 2.50 -13.97 -32.13
N PRO A 73 2.58 -13.01 -31.19
CA PRO A 73 2.99 -13.31 -29.83
C PRO A 73 2.00 -14.33 -29.25
N ARG A 74 2.54 -15.45 -28.74
CA ARG A 74 1.76 -16.45 -28.00
C ARG A 74 1.02 -15.74 -26.88
N GLY A 75 -0.31 -15.88 -26.88
CA GLY A 75 -1.18 -15.27 -25.90
C GLY A 75 -0.74 -15.59 -24.46
N LEU A 76 -0.92 -14.61 -23.58
CA LEU A 76 -0.79 -14.78 -22.13
C LEU A 76 -1.52 -16.05 -21.67
N PRO A 77 -0.98 -16.83 -20.73
CA PRO A 77 -1.71 -17.93 -20.12
C PRO A 77 -3.05 -17.41 -19.59
N ALA A 78 -4.14 -18.08 -19.92
CA ALA A 78 -5.51 -17.65 -19.58
C ALA A 78 -5.69 -17.35 -18.07
N ALA A 79 -4.92 -18.02 -17.21
CA ALA A 79 -4.88 -17.79 -15.77
C ALA A 79 -4.30 -16.41 -15.39
N ALA A 80 -3.21 -15.99 -16.03
CA ALA A 80 -2.58 -14.68 -15.78
C ALA A 80 -3.45 -13.53 -16.28
N ALA A 81 -4.10 -13.70 -17.44
CA ALA A 81 -5.06 -12.75 -17.97
C ALA A 81 -6.33 -12.65 -17.09
N ALA A 82 -6.82 -13.79 -16.56
CA ALA A 82 -7.96 -13.81 -15.65
C ALA A 82 -7.64 -13.18 -14.28
N ALA A 83 -6.43 -13.39 -13.74
CA ALA A 83 -5.98 -12.76 -12.50
C ALA A 83 -5.79 -11.23 -12.66
N ALA A 84 -5.20 -10.80 -13.78
CA ALA A 84 -5.05 -9.38 -14.11
C ALA A 84 -6.41 -8.68 -14.31
N ALA A 85 -7.36 -9.35 -14.96
CA ALA A 85 -8.72 -8.85 -15.18
C ALA A 85 -9.52 -8.74 -13.87
N ARG A 86 -9.42 -9.71 -12.95
CA ARG A 86 -10.05 -9.63 -11.61
C ARG A 86 -9.54 -8.46 -10.78
N ARG A 87 -8.32 -7.99 -11.05
CA ARG A 87 -7.63 -6.96 -10.24
C ARG A 87 -7.48 -5.60 -10.94
N ASN A 88 -8.12 -5.43 -12.10
CA ASN A 88 -8.18 -4.18 -12.86
C ASN A 88 -6.80 -3.61 -13.25
N VAL A 89 -5.91 -4.47 -13.73
CA VAL A 89 -4.52 -4.13 -14.06
C VAL A 89 -4.28 -4.23 -15.58
N SER A 90 -3.76 -3.16 -16.21
CA SER A 90 -3.52 -3.12 -17.67
C SER A 90 -2.21 -3.81 -18.08
N CYS A 91 -2.25 -4.58 -19.18
CA CYS A 91 -1.14 -5.41 -19.67
C CYS A 91 -0.04 -4.66 -20.45
N GLY A 92 -0.05 -3.32 -20.48
CA GLY A 92 0.78 -2.50 -21.39
C GLY A 92 2.19 -2.13 -20.90
N ALA A 93 2.44 -2.26 -19.60
CA ALA A 93 3.78 -2.26 -19.00
C ALA A 93 3.87 -3.59 -18.27
N LEU A 94 4.99 -4.32 -18.41
CA LEU A 94 5.12 -5.69 -17.90
C LEU A 94 4.88 -5.71 -16.37
N ILE A 95 3.64 -5.99 -15.95
CA ILE A 95 3.29 -6.31 -14.57
C ILE A 95 3.41 -7.82 -14.52
N SER A 96 4.61 -8.29 -14.23
CA SER A 96 4.78 -9.68 -13.83
C SER A 96 4.18 -9.79 -12.44
N TYR A 97 2.89 -10.16 -12.38
CA TYR A 97 2.29 -10.66 -11.15
C TYR A 97 3.02 -11.96 -10.83
N VAL A 98 3.80 -11.94 -9.76
CA VAL A 98 4.47 -13.13 -9.28
C VAL A 98 3.55 -13.76 -8.25
N GLU A 99 2.97 -14.91 -8.59
CA GLU A 99 2.57 -15.85 -7.53
C GLU A 99 3.86 -16.29 -6.83
N VAL A 100 4.05 -15.82 -5.60
CA VAL A 100 5.13 -16.29 -4.75
C VAL A 100 4.79 -17.72 -4.38
N THR A 101 5.42 -18.67 -5.06
CA THR A 101 5.26 -20.09 -4.76
C THR A 101 5.97 -20.43 -3.46
N SER A 102 5.23 -20.45 -2.34
CA SER A 102 5.39 -21.48 -1.30
C SER A 102 4.41 -21.28 -0.13
N GLY A 103 3.63 -22.32 0.17
CA GLY A 103 3.03 -22.56 1.49
C GLY A 103 1.71 -21.84 1.77
N SER A 104 0.82 -22.50 2.51
CA SER A 104 -0.48 -22.04 3.00
C SER A 104 -0.45 -20.81 3.94
N ASP A 105 0.69 -20.10 4.00
CA ASP A 105 0.97 -19.08 5.02
C ASP A 105 0.90 -17.63 4.50
N TYR A 106 0.63 -17.43 3.20
CA TYR A 106 0.40 -16.11 2.65
C TYR A 106 -1.10 -15.78 2.66
N PRO A 107 -1.52 -14.64 3.25
CA PRO A 107 -2.92 -14.23 3.18
C PRO A 107 -3.31 -14.02 1.71
N GLU A 108 -4.57 -14.31 1.36
CA GLU A 108 -5.10 -14.12 -0.01
C GLU A 108 -4.91 -12.68 -0.55
N ASP A 109 -4.67 -11.73 0.36
CA ASP A 109 -4.58 -10.30 0.13
C ASP A 109 -3.14 -9.76 -0.02
N LEU A 110 -2.12 -10.64 -0.14
CA LEU A 110 -0.75 -10.26 -0.52
C LEU A 110 -0.54 -10.41 -2.04
N SER A 111 0.01 -9.37 -2.66
CA SER A 111 0.43 -9.40 -4.07
C SER A 111 1.85 -8.89 -4.26
N VAL A 112 2.53 -9.41 -5.28
CA VAL A 112 3.89 -8.99 -5.67
C VAL A 112 3.86 -8.52 -7.12
N GLU A 113 4.26 -7.27 -7.34
CA GLU A 113 4.40 -6.63 -8.64
C GLU A 113 5.88 -6.34 -8.92
N VAL A 114 6.40 -6.91 -10.01
CA VAL A 114 7.73 -6.58 -10.52
C VAL A 114 7.59 -5.65 -11.72
N HIS A 115 8.27 -4.50 -11.64
CA HIS A 115 8.25 -3.43 -12.63
C HIS A 115 9.63 -3.30 -13.30
N PRO A 116 9.69 -2.74 -14.52
CA PRO A 116 10.94 -2.72 -15.29
C PRO A 116 12.02 -1.76 -14.77
N SER A 117 11.65 -0.78 -13.94
CA SER A 117 12.59 0.25 -13.48
C SER A 117 12.10 0.95 -12.22
N GLU A 118 13.01 1.68 -11.56
CA GLU A 118 12.68 2.56 -10.44
C GLU A 118 11.62 3.60 -10.80
N ALA A 119 11.66 4.15 -12.02
CA ALA A 119 10.66 5.11 -12.50
C ALA A 119 9.27 4.48 -12.58
N ALA A 120 9.16 3.27 -13.14
CA ALA A 120 7.90 2.54 -13.24
C ALA A 120 7.32 2.17 -11.86
N VAL A 121 8.17 1.82 -10.89
CA VAL A 121 7.76 1.64 -9.48
C VAL A 121 7.19 2.94 -8.93
N GLY A 122 7.84 4.08 -9.17
CA GLY A 122 7.35 5.40 -8.74
C GLY A 122 6.01 5.78 -9.35
N ASP A 123 5.83 5.54 -10.65
CA ASP A 123 4.55 5.78 -11.35
C ASP A 123 3.44 4.92 -10.77
N ARG A 124 3.70 3.64 -10.52
CA ARG A 124 2.72 2.71 -9.93
C ARG A 124 2.31 3.13 -8.52
N ILE A 125 3.26 3.55 -7.69
CA ILE A 125 2.98 4.07 -6.34
C ILE A 125 2.07 5.30 -6.44
N CYS A 126 2.36 6.24 -7.34
CA CYS A 126 1.53 7.44 -7.52
C CYS A 126 0.11 7.08 -7.97
N GLN A 127 -0.03 6.12 -8.89
CA GLN A 127 -1.34 5.62 -9.33
C GLN A 127 -2.15 5.03 -8.16
N LEU A 128 -1.53 4.21 -7.31
CA LEU A 128 -2.17 3.62 -6.13
C LEU A 128 -2.61 4.69 -5.13
N VAL A 129 -1.78 5.71 -4.89
CA VAL A 129 -2.13 6.85 -4.03
C VAL A 129 -3.34 7.59 -4.56
N VAL A 130 -3.38 7.92 -5.86
CA VAL A 130 -4.51 8.62 -6.48
C VAL A 130 -5.79 7.78 -6.42
N GLN A 131 -5.69 6.48 -6.69
CA GLN A 131 -6.83 5.56 -6.64
C GLN A 131 -7.38 5.42 -5.22
N ALA A 132 -6.51 5.22 -4.23
CA ALA A 132 -6.89 5.11 -2.82
C ALA A 132 -7.52 6.42 -2.32
N ALA A 133 -6.95 7.58 -2.67
CA ALA A 133 -7.48 8.89 -2.30
C ALA A 133 -8.89 9.12 -2.85
N ARG A 134 -9.09 8.87 -4.15
CA ARG A 134 -10.41 8.99 -4.79
C ARG A 134 -11.45 8.09 -4.13
N THR A 135 -11.06 6.83 -3.87
CA THR A 135 -11.95 5.84 -3.25
C THR A 135 -12.32 6.28 -1.83
N ALA A 136 -11.34 6.61 -0.99
CA ALA A 136 -11.55 7.01 0.39
C ALA A 136 -12.40 8.29 0.51
N VAL A 137 -12.09 9.32 -0.29
CA VAL A 137 -12.87 10.57 -0.30
C VAL A 137 -14.29 10.33 -0.82
N SER A 138 -14.49 9.50 -1.84
CA SER A 138 -15.85 9.20 -2.33
C SER A 138 -16.71 8.46 -1.29
N GLN A 139 -16.10 7.62 -0.46
CA GLN A 139 -16.82 6.78 0.52
C GLN A 139 -17.00 7.47 1.87
N ARG A 140 -16.00 8.23 2.32
CA ARG A 140 -15.90 8.77 3.69
C ARG A 140 -15.63 10.27 3.75
N GLY A 141 -15.37 10.92 2.61
CA GLY A 141 -15.07 12.36 2.56
C GLY A 141 -13.66 12.75 3.05
N VAL A 142 -12.82 11.77 3.41
CA VAL A 142 -11.46 11.98 3.91
C VAL A 142 -10.55 10.83 3.47
N PHE A 143 -9.26 11.13 3.27
CA PHE A 143 -8.21 10.17 2.95
C PHE A 143 -7.05 10.29 3.94
N PHE A 144 -6.67 9.18 4.57
CA PHE A 144 -5.54 9.10 5.48
C PHE A 144 -4.37 8.35 4.84
N LEU A 145 -3.30 9.08 4.56
CA LEU A 145 -2.09 8.58 3.91
C LEU A 145 -0.90 8.59 4.88
N ALA A 146 -0.16 7.49 4.97
CA ALA A 146 1.15 7.47 5.62
C ALA A 146 2.25 7.20 4.58
N ILE A 147 3.31 8.01 4.58
CA ILE A 147 4.47 7.85 3.67
C ILE A 147 5.79 7.72 4.44
N PRO A 148 6.78 6.98 3.93
CA PRO A 148 8.06 6.83 4.60
C PRO A 148 9.04 7.92 4.14
N GLY A 149 10.24 7.93 4.71
CA GLY A 149 11.38 8.62 4.11
C GLY A 149 11.99 7.87 2.92
N GLY A 150 13.25 8.17 2.59
CA GLY A 150 14.05 7.38 1.64
C GLY A 150 13.65 7.54 0.17
N SER A 151 13.83 6.48 -0.62
CA SER A 151 13.55 6.48 -2.07
C SER A 151 12.05 6.60 -2.37
N VAL A 152 11.20 5.97 -1.58
CA VAL A 152 9.74 6.04 -1.74
C VAL A 152 9.23 7.47 -1.58
N LEU A 153 9.80 8.26 -0.64
CA LEU A 153 9.49 9.69 -0.56
C LEU A 153 9.81 10.45 -1.87
N LYS A 154 10.94 10.11 -2.50
CA LYS A 154 11.33 10.72 -3.79
C LYS A 154 10.34 10.36 -4.90
N MET A 155 9.87 9.11 -4.91
CA MET A 155 8.85 8.62 -5.85
C MET A 155 7.53 9.38 -5.72
N CYS A 156 7.15 9.80 -4.50
CA CYS A 156 5.98 10.67 -4.28
C CYS A 156 6.10 12.03 -5.00
N GLY A 157 7.27 12.42 -5.50
CA GLY A 157 7.44 13.54 -6.43
C GLY A 157 6.55 13.45 -7.67
N GLY A 158 6.22 12.24 -8.12
CA GLY A 158 5.30 11.98 -9.24
C GLY A 158 3.84 12.35 -8.96
N LEU A 159 3.49 12.74 -7.73
CA LEU A 159 2.16 13.25 -7.37
C LEU A 159 1.93 14.69 -7.86
N VAL A 160 3.00 15.40 -8.26
CA VAL A 160 2.86 16.74 -8.84
C VAL A 160 2.06 16.66 -10.15
N GLY A 161 0.98 17.43 -10.25
CA GLY A 161 0.08 17.41 -11.40
C GLY A 161 -0.96 16.29 -11.38
N GLN A 162 -0.92 15.38 -10.39
CA GLN A 162 -1.94 14.35 -10.24
C GLN A 162 -3.23 14.92 -9.61
N PRO A 163 -4.41 14.40 -9.99
CA PRO A 163 -5.72 14.86 -9.50
C PRO A 163 -6.01 14.32 -8.09
N MET A 164 -5.24 14.79 -7.12
CA MET A 164 -5.31 14.42 -5.71
C MET A 164 -6.20 15.40 -4.92
N PRO A 165 -7.14 14.91 -4.08
CA PRO A 165 -7.97 15.74 -3.21
C PRO A 165 -7.19 16.17 -1.96
N TRP A 166 -6.20 17.06 -2.13
CA TRP A 166 -5.30 17.47 -1.04
C TRP A 166 -6.02 18.15 0.13
N ASP A 167 -7.12 18.86 -0.12
CA ASP A 167 -8.01 19.45 0.89
C ASP A 167 -8.73 18.40 1.76
N ARG A 168 -8.79 17.14 1.31
CA ARG A 168 -9.36 16.01 2.04
C ARG A 168 -8.33 14.97 2.47
N THR A 169 -7.05 15.25 2.27
CA THR A 169 -5.96 14.30 2.56
C THR A 169 -5.22 14.71 3.82
N PHE A 170 -5.19 13.81 4.82
CA PHE A 170 -4.29 13.88 5.95
C PHE A 170 -3.06 13.04 5.68
N LEU A 171 -1.88 13.64 5.79
CA LEU A 171 -0.61 12.99 5.51
C LEU A 171 0.20 12.82 6.80
N PHE A 172 0.66 11.60 7.03
CA PHE A 172 1.55 11.20 8.11
C PHE A 172 2.86 10.64 7.55
N TYR A 173 3.88 10.66 8.38
CA TYR A 173 5.18 10.06 8.12
C TYR A 173 5.27 8.76 8.90
N VAL A 174 5.58 7.66 8.20
CA VAL A 174 5.85 6.36 8.81
C VAL A 174 7.06 6.47 9.73
N ASN A 175 8.07 7.22 9.32
CA ASN A 175 9.24 7.51 10.15
C ASN A 175 9.80 8.89 9.83
N HIS A 176 10.33 9.55 10.85
CA HIS A 176 10.91 10.88 10.73
C HIS A 176 12.02 11.05 11.76
N LYS A 177 13.10 11.74 11.38
CA LYS A 177 14.21 12.05 12.27
C LYS A 177 13.83 13.17 13.23
N CYS A 178 14.23 13.05 14.49
CA CYS A 178 14.05 14.09 15.50
C CYS A 178 15.04 15.21 15.26
N VAL A 179 14.70 16.10 14.31
CA VAL A 179 15.53 17.21 13.85
C VAL A 179 14.69 18.47 13.69
N PRO A 180 15.26 19.66 13.93
CA PRO A 180 14.54 20.92 13.80
C PRO A 180 13.91 21.13 12.40
N PRO A 181 12.91 22.02 12.27
CA PRO A 181 12.29 22.34 11.00
C PRO A 181 13.34 22.95 10.07
N GLY A 182 13.28 22.62 8.77
CA GLY A 182 14.28 23.06 7.80
C GLY A 182 15.53 22.17 7.69
N ASP A 183 15.73 21.21 8.61
CA ASP A 183 16.88 20.30 8.52
C ASP A 183 16.82 19.42 7.25
N LYS A 184 17.95 19.30 6.54
CA LYS A 184 18.02 18.57 5.27
C LYS A 184 17.79 17.06 5.42
N SER A 185 17.90 16.52 6.62
CA SER A 185 17.66 15.11 6.90
C SER A 185 16.19 14.83 7.23
N SER A 186 15.40 15.85 7.57
CA SER A 186 13.95 15.81 7.85
C SER A 186 13.16 15.19 6.70
N THR A 187 12.31 14.20 7.01
CA THR A 187 11.36 13.64 6.04
C THR A 187 10.37 14.72 5.58
N HIS A 188 9.93 15.57 6.50
CA HIS A 188 9.00 16.67 6.20
C HIS A 188 9.61 17.72 5.27
N GLN A 189 10.83 18.17 5.54
CA GLN A 189 11.48 19.16 4.67
C GLN A 189 11.64 18.63 3.24
N LYS A 190 12.08 17.38 3.10
CA LYS A 190 12.16 16.73 1.79
C LYS A 190 10.81 16.62 1.09
N ALA A 191 9.74 16.32 1.82
CA ALA A 191 8.40 16.24 1.25
C ALA A 191 7.92 17.61 0.71
N LEU A 192 8.19 18.71 1.43
CA LEU A 192 7.97 20.08 0.96
C LEU A 192 8.69 20.34 -0.36
N ASP A 193 10.01 20.07 -0.38
CA ASP A 193 10.87 20.33 -1.53
C ASP A 193 10.48 19.50 -2.77
N LEU A 194 10.06 18.25 -2.54
CA LEU A 194 9.73 17.30 -3.62
C LEU A 194 8.35 17.56 -4.22
N PHE A 195 7.31 17.69 -3.39
CA PHE A 195 5.94 17.77 -3.91
C PHE A 195 4.95 18.61 -3.09
N LEU A 196 4.98 18.62 -1.75
CA LEU A 196 3.90 19.19 -0.95
C LEU A 196 3.65 20.68 -1.23
N THR A 197 4.71 21.47 -1.43
CA THR A 197 4.58 22.89 -1.81
C THR A 197 4.01 23.05 -3.21
N ARG A 198 4.44 22.21 -4.16
CA ARG A 198 4.03 22.28 -5.57
C ARG A 198 2.57 21.86 -5.79
N VAL A 199 2.08 20.93 -4.97
CA VAL A 199 0.68 20.48 -5.04
C VAL A 199 -0.28 21.31 -4.21
N GLY A 200 0.22 22.32 -3.47
CA GLY A 200 -0.60 23.17 -2.62
C GLY A 200 -1.27 22.43 -1.47
N ALA A 201 -0.62 21.40 -0.91
CA ALA A 201 -1.19 20.63 0.20
C ALA A 201 -1.45 21.53 1.42
N PRO A 202 -2.63 21.48 2.06
CA PRO A 202 -2.87 22.22 3.30
C PRO A 202 -1.95 21.70 4.40
N LEU A 203 -0.92 22.49 4.77
CA LEU A 203 0.10 22.02 5.71
C LEU A 203 -0.45 21.70 7.11
N ALA A 204 -1.61 22.25 7.48
CA ALA A 204 -2.33 21.87 8.70
C ALA A 204 -2.71 20.38 8.73
N GLN A 205 -2.89 19.75 7.56
CA GLN A 205 -3.23 18.34 7.39
C GLN A 205 -1.99 17.44 7.25
N VAL A 206 -0.79 18.01 7.30
CA VAL A 206 0.47 17.26 7.27
C VAL A 206 1.02 17.16 8.69
N ALA A 207 1.20 15.94 9.19
CA ALA A 207 1.76 15.70 10.51
C ALA A 207 3.28 15.92 10.51
N ALA A 208 3.69 17.15 10.74
CA ALA A 208 5.07 17.56 10.93
C ALA A 208 5.47 17.52 12.42
N LEU A 209 6.73 17.20 12.68
CA LEU A 209 7.36 17.37 13.98
C LEU A 209 7.95 18.77 14.08
N GLN A 210 7.91 19.35 15.28
CA GLN A 210 8.63 20.59 15.58
C GLN A 210 10.14 20.32 15.72
N GLY A 211 10.54 19.10 16.09
CA GLY A 211 11.93 18.69 16.08
C GLY A 211 12.80 19.27 17.20
N GLY A 212 13.94 18.63 17.46
CA GLY A 212 14.94 19.14 18.40
C GLY A 212 14.73 18.71 19.85
N SER A 213 13.84 17.74 20.09
CA SER A 213 13.51 17.17 21.40
C SER A 213 13.95 15.70 21.49
N ASP A 214 13.88 15.16 22.71
CA ASP A 214 14.06 13.75 23.02
C ASP A 214 13.11 12.88 22.15
N PRO A 215 13.61 11.84 21.44
CA PRO A 215 12.76 10.99 20.59
C PRO A 215 11.57 10.37 21.34
N VAL A 216 11.67 10.14 22.66
CA VAL A 216 10.55 9.66 23.47
C VAL A 216 9.43 10.70 23.54
N VAL A 217 9.79 11.98 23.70
CA VAL A 217 8.84 13.09 23.73
C VAL A 217 8.22 13.28 22.35
N GLU A 218 9.03 13.32 21.30
CA GLU A 218 8.53 13.47 19.93
C GLU A 218 7.60 12.30 19.52
N ALA A 219 7.89 11.07 19.95
CA ALA A 219 7.01 9.93 19.70
C ALA A 219 5.64 10.11 20.36
N ARG A 220 5.61 10.57 21.61
CA ARG A 220 4.35 10.84 22.35
C ARG A 220 3.55 11.99 21.74
N GLU A 221 4.21 13.05 21.29
CA GLU A 221 3.55 14.17 20.60
C GLU A 221 2.95 13.72 19.27
N TYR A 222 3.70 12.94 18.50
CA TYR A 222 3.23 12.39 17.22
C TYR A 222 2.05 11.45 17.40
N GLU A 223 2.11 10.57 18.42
CA GLU A 223 1.00 9.68 18.78
C GLU A 223 -0.24 10.48 19.20
N SER A 224 -0.07 11.52 20.04
CA SER A 224 -1.16 12.37 20.47
C SER A 224 -1.85 13.05 19.29
N ARG A 225 -1.06 13.54 18.31
CA ARG A 225 -1.57 14.11 17.07
C ARG A 225 -2.32 13.08 16.23
N LEU A 226 -1.77 11.87 16.07
CA LEU A 226 -2.44 10.78 15.34
C LEU A 226 -3.80 10.47 15.97
N ARG A 227 -3.86 10.31 17.30
CA ARG A 227 -5.10 10.05 18.03
C ARG A 227 -6.11 11.20 17.89
N GLN A 228 -5.65 12.44 17.98
CA GLN A 228 -6.50 13.62 17.81
C GLN A 228 -7.13 13.66 16.41
N VAL A 229 -6.32 13.49 15.36
CA VAL A 229 -6.81 13.45 13.97
C VAL A 229 -7.76 12.27 13.77
N ALA A 230 -7.44 11.10 14.32
CA ALA A 230 -8.29 9.92 14.23
C ALA A 230 -9.69 10.18 14.80
N VAL A 231 -9.78 10.79 15.99
CA VAL A 231 -11.06 11.13 16.62
C VAL A 231 -11.78 12.25 15.87
N GLN A 232 -11.06 13.33 15.52
CA GLN A 232 -11.66 14.53 14.94
C GLN A 232 -12.21 14.29 13.53
N TYR A 233 -11.54 13.45 12.73
CA TYR A 233 -11.88 13.21 11.33
C TYR A 233 -12.40 11.80 11.05
N GLY A 234 -12.66 11.01 12.11
CA GLY A 234 -13.30 9.70 11.98
C GLY A 234 -12.43 8.67 11.25
N MET A 235 -11.16 8.55 11.64
CA MET A 235 -10.32 7.44 11.16
C MET A 235 -10.85 6.13 11.74
N ASP A 236 -11.01 5.12 10.89
CA ASP A 236 -11.40 3.78 11.35
C ASP A 236 -10.35 3.23 12.32
N LEU A 237 -10.80 2.46 13.31
CA LEU A 237 -9.94 1.82 14.30
C LEU A 237 -10.09 0.30 14.19
N THR A 238 -9.03 -0.44 14.49
CA THR A 238 -9.13 -1.88 14.72
C THR A 238 -9.88 -2.20 16.01
N SER A 239 -10.19 -3.48 16.25
CA SER A 239 -10.73 -3.97 17.53
C SER A 239 -9.86 -3.60 18.73
N ASP A 240 -8.55 -3.48 18.53
CA ASP A 240 -7.56 -3.08 19.54
C ASP A 240 -7.35 -1.55 19.61
N VAL A 241 -8.26 -0.77 19.01
CA VAL A 241 -8.25 0.70 19.05
C VAL A 241 -7.00 1.30 18.37
N VAL A 242 -6.50 0.62 17.32
CA VAL A 242 -5.37 1.09 16.50
C VAL A 242 -5.89 1.84 15.27
N PRO A 243 -5.44 3.08 15.00
CA PRO A 243 -5.88 3.83 13.82
C PRO A 243 -5.50 3.17 12.50
N ARG A 244 -6.46 3.09 11.58
CA ARG A 244 -6.32 2.45 10.26
C ARG A 244 -6.16 3.50 9.17
N PHE A 245 -4.94 3.64 8.65
CA PHE A 245 -4.68 4.41 7.45
C PHE A 245 -5.38 3.79 6.23
N ASP A 246 -5.86 4.61 5.32
CA ASP A 246 -6.44 4.12 4.06
C ASP A 246 -5.35 3.54 3.15
N LEU A 247 -4.19 4.20 3.12
CA LEU A 247 -3.00 3.73 2.42
C LEU A 247 -1.75 4.05 3.24
N MET A 248 -0.88 3.06 3.41
CA MET A 248 0.45 3.23 3.97
C MET A 248 1.49 2.79 2.96
N LEU A 249 2.38 3.71 2.59
CA LEU A 249 3.56 3.42 1.80
C LEU A 249 4.72 3.09 2.76
N LEU A 250 5.47 2.05 2.45
CA LEU A 250 6.67 1.62 3.16
C LEU A 250 7.82 1.48 2.18
N GLY A 251 9.02 1.89 2.59
CA GLY A 251 10.26 1.53 1.91
C GLY A 251 10.93 0.38 2.64
N MET A 252 11.63 -0.49 1.91
CA MET A 252 12.42 -1.57 2.53
C MET A 252 13.94 -1.34 2.44
N GLY A 253 14.60 -1.49 3.59
CA GLY A 253 16.06 -1.52 3.71
C GLY A 253 16.71 -2.72 3.02
N ALA A 254 18.02 -2.66 2.78
CA ALA A 254 18.77 -3.82 2.30
C ALA A 254 18.96 -4.91 3.39
N ASP A 255 18.70 -4.52 4.63
CA ASP A 255 18.59 -5.33 5.83
C ASP A 255 17.14 -5.71 6.16
N GLY A 256 16.16 -5.40 5.30
CA GLY A 256 14.74 -5.74 5.54
C GLY A 256 14.00 -4.83 6.54
N HIS A 257 14.61 -3.72 7.00
CA HIS A 257 13.90 -2.75 7.85
C HIS A 257 12.76 -2.05 7.08
N VAL A 258 11.70 -1.67 7.81
CA VAL A 258 10.63 -0.79 7.33
C VAL A 258 10.44 0.36 8.32
N GLY A 259 10.19 1.57 7.82
CA GLY A 259 10.21 2.76 8.68
C GLY A 259 11.56 2.89 9.40
N SER A 260 11.55 2.91 10.73
CA SER A 260 12.77 2.74 11.56
C SER A 260 12.74 1.46 12.41
N LEU A 261 11.97 0.44 12.02
CA LEU A 261 11.97 -0.88 12.64
C LEU A 261 13.07 -1.74 12.00
N TYR A 262 14.17 -1.96 12.71
CA TYR A 262 15.34 -2.71 12.22
C TYR A 262 15.35 -4.16 12.75
N PRO A 263 15.95 -5.13 12.02
CA PRO A 263 16.08 -6.49 12.53
C PRO A 263 16.81 -6.58 13.88
N GLY A 264 16.37 -7.51 14.73
CA GLY A 264 17.00 -7.79 16.03
C GLY A 264 16.86 -6.66 17.07
N ARG A 265 15.91 -5.74 16.88
CA ARG A 265 15.71 -4.57 17.74
C ARG A 265 14.42 -4.71 18.56
N PRO A 266 14.40 -4.30 19.84
CA PRO A 266 13.22 -4.50 20.70
C PRO A 266 11.95 -3.86 20.15
N GLU A 267 12.08 -2.76 19.40
CA GLU A 267 10.98 -2.03 18.79
C GLU A 267 10.14 -2.90 17.84
N THR A 268 10.69 -3.96 17.24
CA THR A 268 9.94 -4.89 16.36
C THR A 268 9.00 -5.81 17.12
N SER A 269 9.25 -6.02 18.41
CA SER A 269 8.48 -6.94 19.27
C SER A 269 7.43 -6.21 20.11
N ILE A 270 7.39 -4.87 20.08
CA ILE A 270 6.40 -4.07 20.79
C ILE A 270 5.07 -4.19 20.05
N THR A 271 4.26 -5.13 20.52
CA THR A 271 2.96 -5.51 19.95
C THR A 271 1.95 -5.77 21.05
N GLY A 272 0.67 -5.90 20.69
CA GLY A 272 -0.42 -6.24 21.61
C GLY A 272 -1.28 -5.04 22.06
N PRO A 273 -2.38 -5.32 22.79
CA PRO A 273 -3.32 -4.29 23.22
C PRO A 273 -2.65 -3.21 24.07
N GLY A 274 -2.88 -1.95 23.73
CA GLY A 274 -2.31 -0.80 24.45
C GLY A 274 -0.83 -0.52 24.16
N ALA A 275 -0.20 -1.26 23.23
CA ALA A 275 1.14 -0.91 22.75
C ALA A 275 1.17 0.52 22.17
N PRO A 276 2.28 1.27 22.34
CA PRO A 276 2.43 2.58 21.73
C PRO A 276 2.24 2.52 20.21
N LEU A 277 1.58 3.54 19.65
CA LEU A 277 1.36 3.67 18.21
C LEU A 277 2.61 4.22 17.51
N VAL A 278 3.44 4.95 18.25
CA VAL A 278 4.67 5.57 17.76
C VAL A 278 5.81 5.22 18.70
N LEU A 279 6.93 4.77 18.13
CA LEU A 279 8.11 4.32 18.87
C LEU A 279 9.29 5.27 18.64
N PRO A 280 10.02 5.65 19.71
CA PRO A 280 11.34 6.24 19.57
C PRO A 280 12.36 5.18 19.12
N VAL A 281 13.30 5.58 18.27
CA VAL A 281 14.35 4.70 17.73
C VAL A 281 15.69 5.44 17.70
N ASP A 282 16.69 4.85 18.35
CA ASP A 282 18.03 5.42 18.50
C ASP A 282 19.13 4.67 17.70
N LYS A 283 18.73 3.76 16.80
CA LYS A 283 19.66 2.94 16.01
C LYS A 283 20.59 3.75 15.10
N LYS A 284 20.14 4.89 14.58
CA LYS A 284 20.92 5.79 13.72
C LYS A 284 20.86 7.21 14.27
N GLN A 285 21.85 8.01 13.91
CA GLN A 285 21.92 9.43 14.25
C GLN A 285 21.57 10.31 13.04
N PRO A 286 20.82 11.42 13.23
CA PRO A 286 20.00 11.74 14.41
C PRO A 286 18.95 10.66 14.71
N PRO A 287 18.47 10.55 15.96
CA PRO A 287 17.42 9.59 16.33
C PRO A 287 16.14 9.86 15.54
N SER A 288 15.22 8.89 15.55
CA SER A 288 13.98 8.98 14.78
C SER A 288 12.80 8.45 15.57
N ILE A 289 11.60 8.84 15.16
CA ILE A 289 10.37 8.14 15.52
C ILE A 289 9.93 7.24 14.37
N THR A 290 9.13 6.22 14.68
CA THR A 290 8.48 5.36 13.69
C THR A 290 7.09 4.97 14.15
N LEU A 291 6.14 4.86 13.22
CA LEU A 291 4.90 4.13 13.48
C LEU A 291 5.24 2.69 13.89
N SER A 292 4.54 2.16 14.88
CA SER A 292 4.77 0.81 15.38
C SER A 292 4.26 -0.25 14.41
N LEU A 293 4.73 -1.48 14.55
CA LEU A 293 4.30 -2.60 13.72
C LEU A 293 2.75 -2.79 13.74
N PRO A 294 2.05 -2.73 14.90
CA PRO A 294 0.59 -2.77 14.92
C PRO A 294 -0.07 -1.69 14.05
N VAL A 295 0.46 -0.47 14.02
CA VAL A 295 -0.07 0.61 13.17
C VAL A 295 0.16 0.33 11.68
N MET A 296 1.32 -0.23 11.33
CA MET A 296 1.60 -0.63 9.95
C MET A 296 0.64 -1.74 9.47
N CYS A 297 0.40 -2.75 10.32
CA CYS A 297 -0.51 -3.86 10.03
C CYS A 297 -1.99 -3.44 10.03
N ALA A 298 -2.36 -2.38 10.75
CA ALA A 298 -3.74 -1.89 10.82
C ALA A 298 -4.21 -1.18 9.52
N ALA A 299 -3.29 -0.73 8.66
CA ALA A 299 -3.65 -0.04 7.43
C ALA A 299 -4.51 -0.90 6.51
N LYS A 300 -5.48 -0.28 5.82
CA LYS A 300 -6.39 -0.97 4.88
C LYS A 300 -5.65 -1.46 3.64
N GLN A 301 -4.66 -0.69 3.20
CA GLN A 301 -3.73 -1.09 2.16
C GLN A 301 -2.31 -0.69 2.56
N VAL A 302 -1.39 -1.64 2.50
CA VAL A 302 0.05 -1.42 2.67
C VAL A 302 0.74 -1.62 1.32
N VAL A 303 1.58 -0.68 0.93
CA VAL A 303 2.47 -0.82 -0.23
C VAL A 303 3.90 -0.86 0.28
N VAL A 304 4.58 -1.99 0.11
CA VAL A 304 6.00 -2.13 0.42
C VAL A 304 6.79 -1.99 -0.87
N ALA A 305 7.54 -0.90 -1.00
CA ALA A 305 8.27 -0.57 -2.22
C ALA A 305 9.80 -0.64 -2.04
N MET A 306 10.49 -1.18 -3.03
CA MET A 306 11.95 -1.28 -3.06
C MET A 306 12.51 -1.32 -4.47
N THR A 307 13.68 -0.72 -4.68
CA THR A 307 14.37 -0.73 -5.97
C THR A 307 15.85 -1.00 -5.79
N GLY A 308 16.47 -1.60 -6.80
CA GLY A 308 17.90 -1.89 -6.88
C GLY A 308 18.31 -3.26 -6.33
N GLY A 309 19.34 -3.85 -6.95
CA GLY A 309 19.81 -5.20 -6.65
C GLY A 309 20.36 -5.40 -5.23
N SER A 310 20.73 -4.32 -4.53
CA SER A 310 21.14 -4.39 -3.11
C SER A 310 20.01 -4.85 -2.18
N LYS A 311 18.76 -4.85 -2.66
CA LYS A 311 17.57 -5.29 -1.93
C LYS A 311 17.25 -6.76 -2.11
N ALA A 312 17.81 -7.41 -3.13
CA ALA A 312 17.33 -8.71 -3.61
C ALA A 312 17.36 -9.80 -2.54
N GLU A 313 18.41 -9.84 -1.71
CA GLU A 313 18.50 -10.84 -0.64
C GLU A 313 17.44 -10.61 0.45
N ALA A 314 17.26 -9.35 0.90
CA ALA A 314 16.21 -9.02 1.87
C ALA A 314 14.80 -9.30 1.32
N VAL A 315 14.57 -9.07 0.02
CA VAL A 315 13.31 -9.41 -0.66
C VAL A 315 13.07 -10.91 -0.59
N ARG A 316 14.07 -11.73 -0.97
CA ARG A 316 13.99 -13.20 -0.88
C ARG A 316 13.74 -13.66 0.56
N SER A 317 14.49 -13.13 1.53
CA SER A 317 14.32 -13.47 2.93
C SER A 317 12.91 -13.15 3.44
N ALA A 318 12.39 -11.95 3.15
CA ALA A 318 11.07 -11.56 3.64
C ALA A 318 9.91 -12.34 2.97
N LEU A 319 10.03 -12.62 1.67
CA LEU A 319 8.95 -13.25 0.88
C LEU A 319 9.07 -14.76 0.71
N GLN A 320 10.21 -15.39 0.98
CA GLN A 320 10.40 -16.81 0.65
C GLN A 320 11.10 -17.63 1.72
N VAL A 321 11.75 -17.00 2.70
CA VAL A 321 12.33 -17.74 3.82
C VAL A 321 11.25 -17.91 4.90
N PRO A 322 10.84 -19.16 5.19
CA PRO A 322 9.99 -19.43 6.34
C PRO A 322 10.63 -18.88 7.61
N ASP A 323 9.82 -18.41 8.55
CA ASP A 323 10.28 -17.91 9.86
C ASP A 323 11.27 -16.72 9.84
N SER A 324 11.40 -16.02 8.71
CA SER A 324 12.16 -14.77 8.69
C SER A 324 11.58 -13.76 9.71
N ASP A 325 12.46 -13.14 10.48
CA ASP A 325 12.15 -12.11 11.48
C ASP A 325 12.33 -10.70 10.93
N LEU A 326 12.50 -10.57 9.60
CA LEU A 326 12.71 -9.28 8.98
C LEU A 326 11.47 -8.40 9.18
N PRO A 327 11.63 -7.15 9.63
CA PRO A 327 10.50 -6.25 9.90
C PRO A 327 9.52 -6.13 8.73
N ALA A 328 10.02 -6.11 7.49
CA ALA A 328 9.16 -6.09 6.30
C ALA A 328 8.21 -7.29 6.20
N ARG A 329 8.64 -8.50 6.58
CA ARG A 329 7.80 -9.71 6.61
C ARG A 329 6.74 -9.69 7.70
N LEU A 330 7.05 -9.00 8.80
CA LEU A 330 6.14 -8.87 9.93
C LEU A 330 4.96 -7.95 9.64
N VAL A 331 5.06 -7.09 8.61
CA VAL A 331 3.95 -6.25 8.16
C VAL A 331 2.92 -7.11 7.44
N ARG A 332 1.98 -7.65 8.23
CA ARG A 332 0.86 -8.47 7.77
C ARG A 332 -0.43 -7.73 8.05
N PRO A 333 -1.11 -7.20 7.02
CA PRO A 333 -2.36 -6.49 7.20
C PRO A 333 -3.39 -7.31 7.96
N VAL A 334 -4.13 -6.66 8.86
CA VAL A 334 -5.20 -7.28 9.65
C VAL A 334 -6.58 -6.76 9.21
N GLU A 335 -7.64 -7.42 9.68
CA GLU A 335 -9.03 -6.98 9.49
C GLU A 335 -9.39 -6.68 8.01
N GLY A 336 -9.09 -7.63 7.13
CA GLY A 336 -9.34 -7.52 5.68
C GLY A 336 -8.48 -6.46 4.97
N GLY A 337 -7.37 -6.04 5.59
CA GLY A 337 -6.36 -5.22 4.93
C GLY A 337 -5.59 -6.01 3.86
N SER A 338 -4.98 -5.28 2.92
CA SER A 338 -4.20 -5.87 1.83
C SER A 338 -2.77 -5.36 1.78
N ALA A 339 -1.87 -6.15 1.21
CA ALA A 339 -0.47 -5.79 1.01
C ALA A 339 -0.07 -5.95 -0.46
N VAL A 340 0.62 -4.94 -0.99
CA VAL A 340 1.23 -4.97 -2.33
C VAL A 340 2.72 -4.71 -2.18
N TRP A 341 3.53 -5.67 -2.61
CA TRP A 341 4.98 -5.50 -2.71
C TRP A 341 5.31 -5.08 -4.14
N ILE A 342 5.94 -3.91 -4.30
CA ILE A 342 6.23 -3.32 -5.59
C ILE A 342 7.73 -3.14 -5.71
N MET A 343 8.34 -3.77 -6.72
CA MET A 343 9.79 -3.74 -6.86
C MET A 343 10.24 -3.64 -8.31
N ASP A 344 11.47 -3.21 -8.53
CA ASP A 344 12.09 -3.29 -9.84
C ASP A 344 12.70 -4.69 -10.08
N ALA A 345 13.01 -5.01 -11.34
CA ALA A 345 13.60 -6.29 -11.70
C ALA A 345 14.91 -6.60 -10.93
N PRO A 346 15.84 -5.65 -10.72
CA PRO A 346 17.01 -5.87 -9.86
C PRO A 346 16.67 -6.29 -8.42
N ALA A 347 15.70 -5.65 -7.77
CA ALA A 347 15.26 -6.03 -6.42
C ALA A 347 14.57 -7.40 -6.38
N ALA A 348 13.97 -7.84 -7.50
CA ALA A 348 13.36 -9.17 -7.63
C ALA A 348 14.35 -10.29 -7.97
N ALA A 349 15.63 -9.99 -8.25
CA ALA A 349 16.58 -10.93 -8.88
C ALA A 349 16.85 -12.24 -8.11
N ARG A 350 16.49 -12.29 -6.82
CA ARG A 350 16.67 -13.47 -5.95
C ARG A 350 15.36 -14.19 -5.63
N LEU A 351 14.21 -13.72 -6.13
CA LEU A 351 12.93 -14.38 -5.96
C LEU A 351 12.85 -15.63 -6.84
N ASP A 352 12.50 -16.76 -6.23
CA ASP A 352 12.06 -17.93 -6.97
C ASP A 352 10.60 -17.75 -7.41
N VAL A 353 10.41 -17.31 -8.64
CA VAL A 353 9.09 -17.07 -9.22
C VAL A 353 8.58 -18.36 -9.88
N ALA A 354 7.27 -18.63 -9.81
CA ALA A 354 6.66 -19.76 -10.52
C ALA A 354 7.10 -19.79 -11.99
N GLY A 355 7.31 -20.99 -12.55
CA GLY A 355 8.01 -21.18 -13.84
C GLY A 355 7.48 -20.34 -15.03
N GLY A 356 6.19 -20.00 -15.04
CA GLY A 356 5.59 -19.11 -16.06
C GLY A 356 5.99 -17.63 -15.92
N ALA A 357 6.13 -17.12 -14.70
CA ALA A 357 6.63 -15.76 -14.45
C ALA A 357 8.13 -15.65 -14.74
N ARG A 358 8.89 -16.73 -14.54
CA ARG A 358 10.33 -16.81 -14.84
C ARG A 358 10.62 -16.63 -16.33
N ALA A 359 9.80 -17.24 -17.19
CA ALA A 359 9.95 -17.14 -18.64
C ALA A 359 9.65 -15.72 -19.17
N LEU A 360 8.66 -15.04 -18.60
CA LEU A 360 8.33 -13.65 -18.95
C LEU A 360 9.40 -12.67 -18.49
N LEU A 361 9.91 -12.84 -17.26
CA LEU A 361 10.99 -12.03 -16.72
C LEU A 361 12.30 -12.23 -17.51
N ALA A 362 12.66 -13.48 -17.80
CA ALA A 362 13.87 -13.79 -18.57
C ALA A 362 13.80 -13.28 -20.02
N ALA A 363 12.64 -13.38 -20.67
CA ALA A 363 12.46 -12.86 -22.03
C ALA A 363 12.57 -11.33 -22.09
N ASP A 364 12.07 -10.61 -21.08
CA ASP A 364 12.18 -9.15 -21.00
C ASP A 364 13.60 -8.67 -20.65
N LEU A 365 14.27 -9.32 -19.70
CA LEU A 365 15.69 -9.03 -19.39
C LEU A 365 16.57 -9.23 -20.64
N ALA A 366 16.37 -10.34 -21.36
CA ALA A 366 17.07 -10.60 -22.62
C ALA A 366 16.74 -9.57 -23.70
N ALA A 367 15.48 -9.11 -23.80
CA ALA A 367 15.08 -8.09 -24.76
C ALA A 367 15.68 -6.69 -24.44
N ARG A 368 16.06 -6.45 -23.18
CA ARG A 368 16.63 -5.17 -22.72
C ARG A 368 18.15 -5.21 -22.55
N GLY A 369 18.79 -6.36 -22.76
CA GLY A 369 20.23 -6.54 -22.57
C GLY A 369 20.68 -6.41 -21.11
N LEU A 370 19.81 -6.79 -20.17
CA LEU A 370 20.03 -6.73 -18.72
C LEU A 370 20.36 -8.10 -18.12
#